data_AF-B8D3A5-F1
#
_entry.id   AF-B8D3A5-F1
#
_cell.length_a   1.000
_cell.length_b   1.000
_cell.length_c   1.000
_cell.angle_alpha   90.00
_cell.angle_beta   90.00
_cell.angle_gamma   90.00
#
_symmetry.space_group_name_H-M   'P 1'
#
loop_
_entity.id
_entity.type
_entity.pdbx_description
1 polymer ?
#
loop_
_entity_poly.entity_id
_entity_poly.type
_entity_poly.pdbx_seq_one_letter_code
_entity_poly.pdbx_strand_id
1 'polypeptide(L)'
;MGKIPRFEELYTVYNDLRSHGLIPRRGLKFGCDYLVYRHGPGIDHAPFGLQVFRTDEIIDPVELVRMGRLLHSVRKKLIIAIYTGNNIVYHLLDWWKP
;
A
#
# COMPACT_ATOMS: atom_id res chain seq x y z
N MET A 1 -13.71 22.11 -10.57
CA MET A 1 -13.44 21.19 -9.43
C MET A 1 -12.44 20.15 -9.94
N GLY A 2 -11.17 20.22 -9.54
CA GLY A 2 -10.14 19.33 -10.07
C GLY A 2 -10.32 17.89 -9.59
N LYS A 3 -10.33 16.91 -10.50
CA LYS A 3 -10.32 15.49 -10.13
C LYS A 3 -9.02 15.17 -9.39
N ILE A 4 -9.11 14.51 -8.25
CA ILE A 4 -7.94 13.98 -7.54
C ILE A 4 -7.33 12.89 -8.44
N PRO A 5 -6.05 12.98 -8.82
CA PRO A 5 -5.40 11.92 -9.59
C PRO A 5 -5.47 10.58 -8.85
N ARG A 6 -5.68 9.50 -9.59
CA ARG A 6 -5.73 8.12 -9.05
C ARG A 6 -6.83 7.89 -8.00
N PHE A 7 -7.86 8.74 -7.94
CA PHE A 7 -8.87 8.68 -6.88
C PHE A 7 -9.62 7.35 -6.84
N GLU A 8 -10.01 6.82 -8.00
CA GLU A 8 -10.84 5.60 -8.08
C GLU A 8 -10.13 4.39 -7.46
N GLU A 9 -8.89 4.12 -7.88
CA GLU A 9 -8.11 2.99 -7.36
C GLU A 9 -7.75 3.18 -5.87
N LEU A 10 -7.39 4.40 -5.47
CA LEU A 10 -7.04 4.71 -4.08
C LEU A 10 -8.25 4.58 -3.16
N TYR A 11 -9.40 5.14 -3.56
CA TYR A 11 -10.62 5.08 -2.76
C TYR A 11 -11.17 3.66 -2.66
N THR A 12 -11.11 2.89 -3.75
CA THR A 12 -11.56 1.49 -3.75
C THR A 12 -10.75 0.66 -2.75
N VAL A 13 -9.42 0.78 -2.79
CA VAL A 13 -8.54 0.10 -1.82
C VAL A 13 -8.76 0.60 -0.39
N TYR A 14 -8.91 1.92 -0.21
CA TYR A 14 -9.21 2.50 1.10
C TYR A 14 -10.50 1.93 1.69
N ASN A 15 -11.56 1.87 0.89
CA ASN A 15 -12.87 1.39 1.32
C ASN A 15 -12.83 -0.10 1.66
N ASP A 16 -12.14 -0.92 0.87
CA ASP A 16 -11.95 -2.34 1.16
C ASP A 16 -11.16 -2.58 2.46
N LEU A 17 -10.07 -1.86 2.67
CA LEU A 17 -9.33 -1.96 3.94
C LEU A 17 -10.21 -1.59 5.13
N ARG A 18 -11.04 -0.54 4.99
CA ARG A 18 -11.97 -0.10 6.04
C ARG A 18 -13.09 -1.10 6.31
N SER A 19 -13.65 -1.73 5.28
CA SER A 19 -14.70 -2.75 5.45
C SER A 19 -14.18 -3.98 6.19
N HIS A 20 -12.88 -4.28 6.08
CA HIS A 20 -12.18 -5.32 6.83
C HIS A 20 -11.69 -4.87 8.23
N GLY A 21 -12.11 -3.70 8.71
CA GLY A 21 -11.73 -3.20 10.03
C GLY A 21 -10.28 -2.69 10.15
N LEU A 22 -9.57 -2.56 9.03
CA LEU A 22 -8.22 -2.01 9.00
C LEU A 22 -8.27 -0.48 8.95
N ILE A 23 -7.17 0.14 9.38
CA ILE A 23 -7.06 1.60 9.47
C ILE A 23 -5.96 2.06 8.49
N PRO A 24 -6.31 2.36 7.23
CA PRO A 24 -5.38 3.00 6.29
C PRO A 24 -5.10 4.45 6.69
N ARG A 25 -3.82 4.84 6.68
CA ARG A 25 -3.33 6.22 6.86
C ARG A 25 -2.40 6.58 5.72
N ARG A 26 -2.18 7.86 5.47
CA ARG A 26 -1.29 8.34 4.40
C ARG A 26 0.12 7.76 4.54
N GLY A 27 0.63 7.11 3.49
CA GLY A 27 1.94 6.47 3.44
C GLY A 27 3.07 7.34 2.88
N LEU A 28 2.79 8.59 2.48
CA LEU A 28 3.73 9.49 1.79
C LEU A 28 5.13 9.55 2.43
N LYS A 29 5.21 9.58 3.78
CA LYS A 29 6.49 9.60 4.52
C LYS A 29 7.37 8.37 4.26
N PHE A 30 6.79 7.28 3.78
CA PHE A 30 7.42 5.98 3.58
C PHE A 30 7.44 5.55 2.11
N GLY A 31 7.05 6.43 1.18
CA GLY A 31 7.06 6.15 -0.26
C GLY A 31 6.03 5.10 -0.68
N CYS A 32 4.88 5.07 -0.02
CA CYS A 32 3.73 4.22 -0.39
C CYS A 32 2.42 5.01 -0.25
N ASP A 33 1.32 4.50 -0.81
CA ASP A 33 0.02 5.16 -0.72
C ASP A 33 -0.55 5.12 0.72
N TYR A 34 -0.46 3.95 1.37
CA TYR A 34 -1.03 3.74 2.70
C TYR A 34 -0.08 3.08 3.69
N LEU A 35 -0.21 3.43 4.96
CA LEU A 35 0.18 2.60 6.10
C LEU A 35 -1.07 1.94 6.65
N VAL A 36 -1.04 0.62 6.81
CA VAL A 36 -2.20 -0.14 7.25
C VAL A 36 -1.99 -0.59 8.69
N TYR A 37 -2.92 -0.22 9.56
CA TYR A 37 -2.91 -0.58 10.98
C TYR A 37 -4.10 -1.49 11.30
N ARG A 38 -3.97 -2.28 12.38
CA ARG A 38 -5.11 -2.98 12.98
C ARG A 38 -5.81 -2.08 14.02
N HIS A 39 -5.07 -1.55 15.00
CA HIS A 39 -5.65 -0.73 16.07
C HIS A 39 -5.36 0.77 15.93
N GLY A 40 -4.38 1.14 15.10
CA GLY A 40 -4.06 2.54 14.78
C GLY A 40 -2.71 3.02 15.34
N PRO A 41 -2.30 4.24 14.97
CA PRO A 41 -1.02 4.81 15.40
C PRO A 41 -1.00 5.06 16.91
N GLY A 42 0.09 4.66 17.57
CA GLY A 42 0.26 4.78 19.02
C GLY A 42 -0.14 3.55 19.82
N ILE A 43 -0.87 2.62 19.20
CA ILE A 43 -1.23 1.30 19.77
C ILE A 43 -0.42 0.20 19.08
N ASP A 44 -0.46 0.16 17.74
CA ASP A 44 0.35 -0.76 16.94
C ASP A 44 1.38 0.02 16.09
N HIS A 45 2.58 -0.55 15.93
CA HIS A 45 3.46 -0.19 14.83
C HIS A 45 2.83 -0.74 13.54
N ALA A 46 2.29 0.11 12.64
CA ALA A 46 1.77 -0.34 11.34
C ALA A 46 2.71 -1.38 10.72
N PRO A 47 2.27 -2.65 10.57
CA PRO A 47 3.14 -3.71 10.09
C PRO A 47 3.37 -3.61 8.57
N PHE A 48 2.51 -2.87 7.86
CA PHE A 48 2.49 -2.86 6.40
C PHE A 48 2.49 -1.45 5.83
N GLY A 49 3.38 -1.22 4.87
CA GLY A 49 3.19 -0.18 3.85
C GLY A 49 2.49 -0.81 2.65
N LEU A 50 1.53 -0.11 2.07
CA LEU A 50 0.71 -0.60 0.97
C LEU A 50 0.79 0.37 -0.21
N GLN A 51 1.22 -0.15 -1.35
CA GLN A 51 1.26 0.56 -2.63
C GLN A 51 0.12 0.06 -3.52
N VAL A 52 -0.64 0.98 -4.10
CA VAL A 52 -1.71 0.69 -5.06
C VAL A 52 -1.16 0.81 -6.47
N PHE A 53 -1.50 -0.17 -7.31
CA PHE A 53 -1.26 -0.15 -8.75
C PHE A 53 -2.54 -0.52 -9.49
N ARG A 54 -2.67 -0.06 -10.73
CA ARG A 54 -3.67 -0.59 -11.66
C ARG A 54 -3.09 -1.75 -12.45
N THR A 55 -3.97 -2.62 -12.95
CA THR A 55 -3.56 -3.78 -13.76
C THR A 55 -2.86 -3.39 -15.06
N ASP A 56 -3.18 -2.21 -15.60
CA ASP A 56 -2.60 -1.62 -16.79
C ASP A 56 -1.37 -0.72 -16.53
N GLU A 57 -0.94 -0.62 -15.26
CA GLU A 57 0.17 0.23 -14.87
C GLU A 57 1.52 -0.48 -15.10
N ILE A 58 2.36 0.10 -15.94
CA ILE A 58 3.74 -0.37 -16.15
C ILE A 58 4.63 0.31 -15.12
N ILE A 59 5.34 -0.49 -14.32
CA ILE A 59 6.28 0.00 -13.31
C ILE A 59 7.70 -0.44 -13.64
N ASP A 60 8.68 0.42 -13.33
CA ASP A 60 10.07 0.01 -13.33
C ASP A 60 10.32 -0.90 -12.12
N PRO A 61 10.86 -2.13 -12.28
CA PRO A 61 11.21 -3.00 -11.17
C PRO A 61 12.08 -2.33 -10.09
N VAL A 62 12.90 -1.35 -10.46
CA VAL A 62 13.72 -0.56 -9.54
C VAL A 62 12.84 0.22 -8.55
N GLU A 63 11.67 0.71 -8.95
CA GLU A 63 10.75 1.39 -8.04
C GLU A 63 10.22 0.45 -6.96
N LEU A 64 9.91 -0.79 -7.31
CA LEU A 64 9.50 -1.83 -6.36
C LEU A 64 10.59 -2.09 -5.31
N VAL A 65 11.84 -2.22 -5.77
CA VAL A 65 13.01 -2.41 -4.90
C VAL A 65 13.22 -1.19 -3.99
N ARG A 66 13.04 0.04 -4.52
CA ARG A 66 13.17 1.28 -3.73
C ARG A 66 12.13 1.37 -2.62
N MET A 67 10.86 1.07 -2.91
CA MET A 67 9.81 1.02 -1.89
C MET A 67 10.11 -0.03 -0.82
N GLY A 68 10.52 -1.23 -1.24
CA GLY A 68 10.95 -2.30 -0.35
C GLY A 68 12.07 -1.85 0.59
N ARG A 69 13.11 -1.18 0.06
CA ARG A 69 14.21 -0.62 0.85
C ARG A 69 13.76 0.43 1.87
N LEU A 70 12.87 1.35 1.48
CA LEU A 70 12.34 2.39 2.38
C LEU A 70 11.57 1.76 3.55
N LEU A 71 10.67 0.81 3.26
CA LEU A 71 9.87 0.13 4.27
C LEU A 71 10.70 -0.80 5.16
N HIS A 72 11.71 -1.47 4.61
CA HIS A 72 12.63 -2.33 5.36
C HIS A 72 13.38 -1.55 6.43
N SER A 73 13.79 -0.30 6.16
CA SER A 73 14.51 0.55 7.14
C SER A 73 13.70 0.83 8.41
N VAL A 74 12.37 0.76 8.32
CA VAL A 74 11.43 0.97 9.44
C VAL A 74 10.67 -0.30 9.82
N ARG A 75 11.21 -1.47 9.43
CA ARG A 75 10.69 -2.81 9.73
C ARG A 75 9.23 -3.02 9.32
N LYS A 76 8.83 -2.47 8.17
CA LYS A 76 7.51 -2.68 7.57
C LYS A 76 7.62 -3.61 6.37
N LYS A 77 6.65 -4.50 6.23
CA LYS A 77 6.51 -5.29 5.00
C LYS A 77 5.78 -4.48 3.94
N LEU A 78 6.07 -4.75 2.67
CA LEU A 78 5.41 -4.11 1.54
C LEU A 78 4.24 -4.98 1.08
N ILE A 79 3.06 -4.37 0.97
CA ILE A 79 1.90 -4.96 0.30
C ILE A 79 1.70 -4.23 -1.02
N ILE A 80 1.50 -4.98 -2.09
CA ILE A 80 1.04 -4.47 -3.37
C ILE A 80 -0.45 -4.76 -3.49
N ALA A 81 -1.26 -3.73 -3.73
CA ALA A 81 -2.68 -3.84 -4.02
C ALA A 81 -2.91 -3.53 -5.51
N ILE A 82 -3.32 -4.53 -6.27
CA ILE A 82 -3.59 -4.41 -7.71
C ILE A 82 -5.09 -4.23 -7.91
N TYR A 83 -5.48 -3.06 -8.40
CA TYR A 83 -6.85 -2.74 -8.78
C TYR A 83 -7.13 -3.18 -10.22
N THR A 84 -8.19 -4.00 -10.40
CA THR A 84 -8.60 -4.55 -11.69
C THR A 84 -9.86 -3.89 -12.26
N GLY A 85 -10.38 -2.84 -11.61
CA GLY A 85 -11.67 -2.21 -11.94
C GLY A 85 -12.81 -2.67 -11.03
N ASN A 86 -12.90 -3.97 -10.76
CA ASN A 86 -13.97 -4.53 -9.90
C ASN A 86 -13.44 -5.31 -8.70
N ASN A 87 -12.16 -5.69 -8.69
CA ASN A 87 -11.54 -6.46 -7.62
C ASN A 87 -10.20 -5.85 -7.22
N ILE A 88 -9.72 -6.26 -6.04
CA ILE A 88 -8.39 -5.92 -5.54
C ILE A 88 -7.65 -7.23 -5.25
N VAL A 89 -6.43 -7.37 -5.78
CA VAL A 89 -5.54 -8.48 -5.47
C VAL A 89 -4.40 -7.97 -4.60
N TYR A 90 -4.18 -8.60 -3.45
CA TYR A 90 -3.13 -8.22 -2.51
C TYR A 90 -1.96 -9.20 -2.57
N HIS A 91 -0.74 -8.68 -2.72
CA HIS A 91 0.50 -9.45 -2.64
C HIS A 91 1.38 -8.92 -1.51
N LEU A 92 1.77 -9.80 -0.59
CA LEU A 92 2.77 -9.48 0.44
C LEU A 92 4.16 -9.77 -0.12
N LEU A 93 5.03 -8.75 -0.09
CA LEU A 93 6.43 -8.87 -0.42
C LEU A 93 7.26 -8.84 0.86
N ASP A 94 8.06 -9.88 1.05
CA ASP A 94 9.02 -9.98 2.14
C ASP A 94 10.44 -10.12 1.59
N TRP A 95 11.40 -9.55 2.31
CA TRP A 95 12.80 -9.61 1.88
C TRP A 95 13.32 -11.03 2.12
N TRP A 96 13.58 -11.75 1.03
CA TRP A 96 14.14 -13.09 1.10
C TRP A 96 15.67 -13.03 1.10
N LYS A 97 16.28 -13.78 2.03
CA LYS A 97 17.71 -14.10 2.00
C LYS A 97 17.83 -15.57 1.58
N PRO A 98 18.49 -15.86 0.44
CA PRO A 98 18.72 -17.22 -0.03
C PRO A 98 19.45 -18.09 0.99
#